data_AF-A0A935PYN0-F1
#
_entry.id   AF-A0A935PYN0-F1
#
_cell.length_a   1.000
_cell.length_b   1.000
_cell.length_c   1.000
_cell.angle_alpha   90.00
_cell.angle_beta   90.00
_cell.angle_gamma   90.00
#
_symmetry.space_group_name_H-M   'P 1'
#
loop_
_entity.id
_entity.type
_entity.pdbx_description
1 polymer ?
#
loop_
_entity_poly.entity_id
_entity_poly.type
_entity_poly.pdbx_seq_one_letter_code
_entity_poly.pdbx_strand_id
1 'polypeptide(L)'
;MMDKINNGRMVDTLRGVLLVCALAAGIGFSGTTGAALAFSQPPADGNDAFLSISADQSADDFTLARNGMVDGLTWWGSYRLDPAGLPADLFQVSIFQDDGLGNPEISPLNMLTDTATRTPTALLDVTGQTVYQYDLSVTSPFALTGATPYYLSVVNKFDPNYPDADWFWLLSDTSGSNYNRYAANETWQSFTTGNLAFHINVVPEPATLWLFLMGSFLIGLSVKN
;
A
#
# COMPACT_ATOMS: atom_id res chain seq x y z
N MET A 1 75.56 47.07 41.71
CA MET A 1 75.52 45.72 41.11
C MET A 1 74.05 45.32 41.07
N MET A 2 73.28 45.68 40.03
CA MET A 2 73.33 45.21 38.63
C MET A 2 73.19 43.68 38.57
N ASP A 3 72.30 43.05 37.81
CA ASP A 3 71.59 43.54 36.62
C ASP A 3 70.33 42.73 36.33
N LYS A 4 69.36 43.38 35.68
CA LYS A 4 68.19 42.74 35.03
C LYS A 4 68.65 42.22 33.67
N ILE A 5 68.26 41.00 33.29
CA ILE A 5 68.26 40.57 31.88
C ILE A 5 66.83 40.28 31.44
N ASN A 6 66.44 41.04 30.42
CA ASN A 6 65.21 41.00 29.68
C ASN A 6 65.45 40.27 28.34
N ASN A 7 64.37 40.10 27.56
CA ASN A 7 64.28 39.61 26.17
C ASN A 7 63.95 38.11 26.07
N GLY A 8 62.82 37.68 25.53
CA GLY A 8 62.03 38.26 24.45
C GLY A 8 62.11 37.34 23.23
N ARG A 9 60.96 37.11 22.57
CA ARG A 9 60.73 36.31 21.34
C ARG A 9 60.48 34.82 21.55
N MET A 10 59.22 34.49 21.76
CA MET A 10 58.60 33.35 21.07
C MET A 10 57.27 33.82 20.49
N VAL A 11 57.37 34.60 19.43
CA VAL A 11 56.32 34.75 18.43
C VAL A 11 56.83 33.98 17.21
N ASP A 12 55.93 33.19 16.62
CA ASP A 12 56.07 32.46 15.37
C ASP A 12 56.98 31.22 15.37
N THR A 13 56.37 30.04 15.35
CA THR A 13 56.27 29.18 14.15
C THR A 13 55.85 27.76 14.56
N LEU A 14 54.56 27.48 14.67
CA LEU A 14 54.04 26.12 14.54
C LEU A 14 52.64 26.16 13.95
N ARG A 15 52.59 26.53 12.67
CA ARG A 15 51.55 26.08 11.74
C ARG A 15 51.75 24.57 11.53
N GLY A 16 51.34 23.79 12.53
CA GLY A 16 51.35 22.34 12.52
C GLY A 16 49.93 21.84 12.31
N VAL A 17 49.63 21.48 11.07
CA VAL A 17 48.43 20.82 10.57
C VAL A 17 47.89 19.79 11.56
N LEU A 18 46.73 20.07 12.17
CA LEU A 18 45.83 19.03 12.68
C LEU A 18 44.54 19.10 11.87
N LEU A 19 44.69 18.62 10.63
CA LEU A 19 43.59 18.17 9.79
C LEU A 19 43.02 16.92 10.47
N VAL A 20 42.08 17.09 11.39
CA VAL A 20 41.27 15.96 11.87
C VAL A 20 40.31 15.63 10.75
N CYS A 21 40.66 14.60 9.99
CA CYS A 21 39.80 13.92 9.04
C CYS A 21 38.53 13.45 9.76
N ALA A 22 37.47 14.26 9.72
CA ALA A 22 36.11 13.80 9.93
C ALA A 22 35.66 13.04 8.67
N LEU A 23 36.26 11.87 8.45
CA LEU A 23 35.86 10.90 7.45
C LEU A 23 35.34 9.68 8.19
N ALA A 24 34.10 9.73 8.67
CA ALA A 24 33.42 8.54 9.17
C ALA A 24 31.89 8.69 9.10
N ALA A 25 31.28 7.72 8.42
CA ALA A 25 29.88 7.33 8.51
C ALA A 25 28.81 8.23 7.87
N GLY A 26 29.00 8.58 6.60
CA GLY A 26 27.86 8.67 5.68
C GLY A 26 27.39 7.26 5.34
N ILE A 27 26.78 6.55 6.30
CA ILE A 27 26.08 5.29 6.02
C ILE A 27 24.91 5.67 5.12
N GLY A 28 25.08 5.44 3.82
CA GLY A 28 23.99 5.52 2.87
C GLY A 28 22.94 4.52 3.29
N PHE A 29 21.89 4.99 3.95
CA PHE A 29 20.62 4.27 3.98
C PHE A 29 20.07 4.34 2.55
N SER A 30 20.51 3.42 1.71
CA SER A 30 19.75 3.02 0.53
C SER A 30 18.48 2.34 1.07
N GLY A 31 17.48 3.15 1.43
CA GLY A 31 16.13 2.65 1.53
C GLY A 31 15.80 2.08 0.16
N THR A 32 15.68 0.76 0.07
CA THR A 32 15.25 0.11 -1.16
C THR A 32 13.89 0.70 -1.51
N THR A 33 13.83 1.48 -2.59
CA THR A 33 12.60 1.88 -3.24
C THR A 33 12.01 0.61 -3.88
N GLY A 34 11.30 -0.16 -3.07
CA GLY A 34 10.60 -1.36 -3.48
C GLY A 34 9.25 -1.39 -2.76
N ALA A 35 8.23 -1.84 -3.48
CA ALA A 35 6.89 -2.05 -2.94
C ALA A 35 6.96 -2.87 -1.64
N ALA A 36 6.46 -2.33 -0.55
CA ALA A 36 6.36 -3.00 0.74
C ALA A 36 4.91 -3.37 1.02
N LEU A 37 4.69 -4.57 1.55
CA LEU A 37 3.36 -4.99 2.00
C LEU A 37 2.91 -4.11 3.17
N ALA A 38 1.87 -3.30 2.95
CA ALA A 38 1.33 -2.35 3.91
C ALA A 38 0.13 -2.89 4.67
N PHE A 39 -0.62 -3.79 4.03
CA PHE A 39 -1.81 -4.43 4.58
C PHE A 39 -1.96 -5.85 3.99
N SER A 40 -2.45 -6.79 4.80
CA SER A 40 -2.58 -8.19 4.39
C SER A 40 -3.79 -8.87 5.03
N GLN A 41 -4.67 -9.37 4.18
CA GLN A 41 -5.72 -10.36 4.46
C GLN A 41 -5.55 -11.51 3.46
N PRO A 42 -4.76 -12.55 3.81
CA PRO A 42 -4.40 -13.62 2.88
C PRO A 42 -5.62 -14.52 2.58
N PRO A 43 -5.68 -15.16 1.41
CA PRO A 43 -6.74 -16.11 1.10
C PRO A 43 -6.61 -17.37 1.98
N ALA A 44 -7.73 -18.05 2.22
CA ALA A 44 -7.74 -19.37 2.84
C ALA A 44 -8.45 -20.40 1.97
N ASP A 45 -7.96 -21.64 2.00
CA ASP A 45 -8.51 -22.76 1.24
C ASP A 45 -9.90 -23.15 1.76
N GLY A 46 -10.83 -23.39 0.84
CA GLY A 46 -12.21 -23.79 1.15
C GLY A 46 -13.12 -22.67 1.67
N ASN A 47 -12.67 -21.42 1.66
CA ASN A 47 -13.48 -20.27 2.04
C ASN A 47 -14.56 -19.95 1.00
N ASP A 48 -15.62 -19.28 1.46
CA ASP A 48 -16.68 -18.77 0.59
C ASP A 48 -16.21 -17.58 -0.25
N ALA A 49 -16.97 -17.25 -1.29
CA ALA A 49 -16.69 -16.13 -2.19
C ALA A 49 -17.97 -15.36 -2.54
N PHE A 50 -17.85 -14.04 -2.64
CA PHE A 50 -19.00 -13.13 -2.83
C PHE A 50 -19.01 -12.52 -4.22
N LEU A 51 -20.20 -12.48 -4.83
CA LEU A 51 -20.39 -11.96 -6.18
C LEU A 51 -19.88 -10.51 -6.26
N SER A 52 -19.04 -10.21 -7.24
CA SER A 52 -18.57 -8.84 -7.48
C SER A 52 -18.33 -8.63 -8.97
N ILE A 53 -19.43 -8.57 -9.71
CA ILE A 53 -19.44 -8.47 -11.16
C ILE A 53 -20.44 -7.43 -11.63
N SER A 54 -20.02 -6.61 -12.60
CA SER A 54 -20.88 -5.61 -13.25
C SER A 54 -21.55 -4.65 -12.26
N ALA A 55 -22.85 -4.82 -11.98
CA ALA A 55 -23.62 -3.94 -11.11
C ALA A 55 -23.48 -4.34 -9.64
N ASP A 56 -23.29 -5.64 -9.36
CA ASP A 56 -22.99 -6.19 -8.05
C ASP A 56 -21.56 -5.85 -7.66
N GLN A 57 -21.41 -5.10 -6.57
CA GLN A 57 -20.11 -4.67 -6.08
C GLN A 57 -19.96 -5.14 -4.66
N SER A 58 -18.83 -5.79 -4.38
CA SER A 58 -18.38 -6.09 -3.03
C SER A 58 -17.23 -5.15 -2.64
N ALA A 59 -17.13 -4.84 -1.36
CA ALA A 59 -16.04 -4.08 -0.77
C ALA A 59 -15.69 -4.61 0.62
N ASP A 60 -14.46 -4.37 1.05
CA ASP A 60 -13.99 -4.70 2.39
C ASP A 60 -13.12 -3.59 2.97
N ASP A 61 -13.10 -3.48 4.30
CA ASP A 61 -12.38 -2.43 5.00
C ASP A 61 -10.90 -2.74 5.20
N PHE A 62 -10.09 -1.70 5.27
CA PHE A 62 -8.70 -1.80 5.67
C PHE A 62 -8.22 -0.52 6.33
N THR A 63 -7.13 -0.63 7.09
CA THR A 63 -6.42 0.51 7.66
C THR A 63 -4.92 0.29 7.52
N LEU A 64 -4.22 1.22 6.88
CA LEU A 64 -2.77 1.18 6.81
C LEU A 64 -2.18 1.58 8.17
N ALA A 65 -1.11 0.91 8.61
CA ALA A 65 -0.44 1.27 9.86
C ALA A 65 0.26 2.63 9.80
N ARG A 66 0.63 3.10 8.61
CA ARG A 66 1.37 4.35 8.34
C ARG A 66 0.94 4.92 6.99
N ASN A 67 1.27 6.19 6.77
CA ASN A 67 1.13 6.80 5.45
C ASN A 67 1.91 5.99 4.41
N GLY A 68 1.35 5.86 3.22
CA GLY A 68 1.99 5.13 2.12
C GLY A 68 1.46 5.58 0.77
N MET A 69 2.32 5.46 -0.25
CA MET A 69 1.95 5.63 -1.65
C MET A 69 1.59 4.26 -2.21
N VAL A 70 0.31 3.97 -2.40
CA VAL A 70 -0.17 2.69 -2.94
C VAL A 70 0.35 2.52 -4.37
N ASP A 71 1.10 1.45 -4.60
CA ASP A 71 1.69 1.12 -5.90
C ASP A 71 1.31 -0.27 -6.40
N GLY A 72 0.67 -1.08 -5.56
CA GLY A 72 0.20 -2.40 -5.94
C GLY A 72 -0.97 -2.88 -5.09
N LEU A 73 -1.81 -3.71 -5.71
CA LEU A 73 -2.93 -4.38 -5.07
C LEU A 73 -2.92 -5.84 -5.53
N THR A 74 -3.17 -6.76 -4.60
CA THR A 74 -3.38 -8.17 -4.92
C THR A 74 -4.70 -8.62 -4.31
N TRP A 75 -5.49 -9.39 -5.03
CA TRP A 75 -6.73 -9.99 -4.50
C TRP A 75 -6.93 -11.41 -5.04
N TRP A 76 -7.85 -12.14 -4.42
CA TRP A 76 -8.15 -13.51 -4.80
C TRP A 76 -9.64 -13.69 -5.08
N GLY A 77 -9.95 -14.50 -6.09
CA GLY A 77 -11.32 -14.79 -6.44
C GLY A 77 -11.43 -16.02 -7.31
N SER A 78 -12.65 -16.51 -7.44
CA SER A 78 -13.01 -17.65 -8.27
C SER A 78 -14.04 -17.24 -9.30
N TYR A 79 -14.19 -18.09 -10.29
CA TYR A 79 -15.28 -17.99 -11.27
C TYR A 79 -16.26 -19.12 -11.04
N ARG A 80 -17.54 -18.89 -11.38
CA ARG A 80 -18.54 -19.95 -11.37
C ARG A 80 -18.14 -21.16 -12.23
N LEU A 81 -17.50 -20.89 -13.37
CA LEU A 81 -16.98 -21.87 -14.31
C LEU A 81 -15.55 -21.53 -14.72
N ASP A 82 -14.84 -22.50 -15.30
CA ASP A 82 -13.46 -22.32 -15.77
C ASP A 82 -13.31 -21.09 -16.69
N PRO A 83 -12.46 -20.10 -16.33
CA PRO A 83 -12.26 -18.88 -17.08
C PRO A 83 -11.44 -19.06 -18.37
N ALA A 84 -10.96 -20.27 -18.70
CA ALA A 84 -10.24 -20.52 -19.95
C ALA A 84 -11.05 -20.18 -21.22
N GLY A 85 -12.39 -20.27 -21.14
CA GLY A 85 -13.32 -19.90 -22.22
C GLY A 85 -13.90 -18.48 -22.09
N LEU A 86 -13.59 -17.77 -21.00
CA LEU A 86 -14.07 -16.41 -20.76
C LEU A 86 -13.11 -15.40 -21.39
N PRO A 87 -13.59 -14.23 -21.82
CA PRO A 87 -12.68 -13.20 -22.27
C PRO A 87 -11.88 -12.58 -21.11
N ALA A 88 -10.97 -11.66 -21.47
CA ALA A 88 -10.05 -11.08 -20.51
C ALA A 88 -10.77 -10.36 -19.37
N ASP A 89 -10.20 -10.48 -18.17
CA ASP A 89 -10.69 -9.77 -16.99
C ASP A 89 -10.69 -8.25 -17.23
N LEU A 90 -11.73 -7.56 -16.77
CA LEU A 90 -11.83 -6.10 -16.85
C LEU A 90 -12.18 -5.55 -15.47
N PHE A 91 -11.22 -5.59 -14.55
CA PHE A 91 -11.45 -5.12 -13.19
C PHE A 91 -11.53 -3.59 -13.12
N GLN A 92 -12.59 -3.10 -12.49
CA GLN A 92 -12.63 -1.77 -11.91
C GLN A 92 -12.30 -1.91 -10.43
N VAL A 93 -11.18 -1.31 -10.02
CA VAL A 93 -10.74 -1.32 -8.61
C VAL A 93 -10.94 0.08 -8.04
N SER A 94 -11.63 0.20 -6.92
CA SER A 94 -12.01 1.48 -6.34
C SER A 94 -11.67 1.53 -4.86
N ILE A 95 -11.13 2.67 -4.41
CA ILE A 95 -10.88 2.97 -3.00
C ILE A 95 -11.92 3.98 -2.54
N PHE A 96 -12.55 3.72 -1.42
CA PHE A 96 -13.53 4.61 -0.79
C PHE A 96 -13.01 5.07 0.57
N GLN A 97 -13.40 6.28 0.96
CA GLN A 97 -13.27 6.73 2.34
C GLN A 97 -14.43 6.16 3.15
N ASP A 98 -14.29 6.21 4.47
CA ASP A 98 -15.41 6.03 5.40
C ASP A 98 -16.36 7.23 5.37
N ASP A 99 -17.66 6.95 5.42
CA ASP A 99 -18.75 7.94 5.44
C ASP A 99 -18.96 8.61 6.81
N GLY A 100 -18.14 8.24 7.81
CA GLY A 100 -18.23 8.67 9.20
C GLY A 100 -19.16 7.82 10.06
N LEU A 101 -19.81 6.79 9.47
CA LEU A 101 -20.73 5.87 10.14
C LEU A 101 -20.25 4.41 10.08
N GLY A 102 -19.03 4.15 9.60
CA GLY A 102 -18.51 2.79 9.45
C GLY A 102 -18.98 2.11 8.16
N ASN A 103 -19.25 2.87 7.10
CA ASN A 103 -19.53 2.35 5.76
C ASN A 103 -18.66 3.07 4.71
N PRO A 104 -18.46 2.46 3.53
CA PRO A 104 -17.83 3.18 2.43
C PRO A 104 -18.70 4.36 1.95
N GLU A 105 -18.05 5.44 1.55
CA GLU A 105 -18.66 6.55 0.82
C GLU A 105 -19.31 6.09 -0.50
N ILE A 106 -20.28 6.85 -1.00
CA ILE A 106 -20.95 6.53 -2.28
C ILE A 106 -19.97 6.70 -3.45
N SER A 107 -19.21 7.81 -3.43
CA SER A 107 -18.25 8.14 -4.47
C SER A 107 -16.85 7.64 -4.11
N PRO A 108 -16.13 7.01 -5.05
CA PRO A 108 -14.76 6.56 -4.79
C PRO A 108 -13.80 7.75 -4.67
N LEU A 109 -12.84 7.63 -3.76
CA LEU A 109 -11.69 8.52 -3.66
C LEU A 109 -10.73 8.30 -4.83
N ASN A 110 -10.50 7.03 -5.18
CA ASN A 110 -9.67 6.62 -6.30
C ASN A 110 -10.38 5.51 -7.08
N MET A 111 -10.23 5.54 -8.40
CA MET A 111 -10.70 4.49 -9.29
C MET A 111 -9.58 4.14 -10.26
N LEU A 112 -9.24 2.86 -10.31
CA LEU A 112 -8.16 2.30 -11.10
C LEU A 112 -8.75 1.45 -12.22
N THR A 113 -8.14 1.56 -13.40
CA THR A 113 -8.50 0.80 -14.61
C THR A 113 -7.28 0.12 -15.23
N ASP A 114 -6.16 0.04 -14.49
CA ASP A 114 -5.00 -0.74 -14.89
C ASP A 114 -5.37 -2.23 -15.02
N THR A 115 -4.61 -2.98 -15.81
CA THR A 115 -4.90 -4.40 -16.04
C THR A 115 -4.21 -5.28 -15.00
N ALA A 116 -4.99 -6.10 -14.29
CA ALA A 116 -4.45 -7.10 -13.37
C ALA A 116 -3.94 -8.33 -14.12
N THR A 117 -2.86 -8.93 -13.61
CA THR A 117 -2.36 -10.22 -14.08
C THR A 117 -3.00 -11.34 -13.28
N ARG A 118 -3.71 -12.26 -13.96
CA ARG A 118 -4.34 -13.43 -13.35
C ARG A 118 -3.39 -14.63 -13.33
N THR A 119 -3.24 -15.26 -12.17
CA THR A 119 -2.44 -16.49 -11.99
C THR A 119 -3.26 -17.54 -11.23
N PRO A 120 -3.37 -18.80 -11.72
CA PRO A 120 -4.04 -19.85 -10.97
C PRO A 120 -3.28 -20.19 -9.69
N THR A 121 -4.01 -20.48 -8.61
CA THR A 121 -3.43 -20.96 -7.35
C THR A 121 -3.71 -22.46 -7.17
N ALA A 122 -3.24 -23.03 -6.06
CA ALA A 122 -3.61 -24.39 -5.64
C ALA A 122 -4.85 -24.42 -4.73
N LEU A 123 -5.44 -23.26 -4.42
CA LEU A 123 -6.59 -23.12 -3.52
C LEU A 123 -7.89 -23.38 -4.26
N LEU A 124 -8.88 -23.89 -3.54
CA LEU A 124 -10.25 -24.04 -3.99
C LEU A 124 -11.18 -23.20 -3.11
N ASP A 125 -12.27 -22.70 -3.69
CA ASP A 125 -13.36 -22.13 -2.90
C ASP A 125 -14.25 -23.22 -2.29
N VAL A 126 -15.23 -22.82 -1.48
CA VAL A 126 -16.18 -23.73 -0.81
C VAL A 126 -16.98 -24.60 -1.80
N THR A 127 -17.10 -24.19 -3.06
CA THR A 127 -17.80 -24.92 -4.13
C THR A 127 -16.87 -25.81 -4.95
N GLY A 128 -15.57 -25.79 -4.66
CA GLY A 128 -14.55 -26.55 -5.35
C GLY A 128 -14.00 -25.90 -6.63
N GLN A 129 -14.28 -24.62 -6.87
CA GLN A 129 -13.71 -23.88 -8.01
C GLN A 129 -12.28 -23.43 -7.72
N THR A 130 -11.46 -23.39 -8.77
CA THR A 130 -10.10 -22.86 -8.68
C THR A 130 -10.12 -21.39 -8.27
N VAL A 131 -9.35 -21.06 -7.25
CA VAL A 131 -9.08 -19.68 -6.87
C VAL A 131 -7.90 -19.15 -7.68
N TYR A 132 -8.06 -17.94 -8.20
CA TYR A 132 -7.03 -17.21 -8.92
C TYR A 132 -6.54 -16.03 -8.08
N GLN A 133 -5.24 -15.74 -8.20
CA GLN A 133 -4.62 -14.51 -7.71
C GLN A 133 -4.61 -13.48 -8.84
N TYR A 134 -4.86 -12.23 -8.46
CA TYR A 134 -4.85 -11.09 -9.37
C TYR A 134 -3.89 -10.03 -8.84
N ASP A 135 -2.85 -9.73 -9.59
CA ASP A 135 -1.85 -8.74 -9.23
C ASP A 135 -1.98 -7.49 -10.11
N LEU A 136 -2.23 -6.35 -9.49
CA LEU A 136 -2.36 -5.04 -10.13
C LEU A 136 -1.21 -4.13 -9.74
N SER A 137 -0.38 -3.75 -10.71
CA SER A 137 0.60 -2.68 -10.55
C SER A 137 -0.05 -1.34 -10.87
N VAL A 138 -0.05 -0.42 -9.90
CA VAL A 138 -0.67 0.90 -10.06
C VAL A 138 0.31 1.85 -10.77
N THR A 139 -0.02 2.23 -12.01
CA THR A 139 0.88 3.07 -12.83
C THR A 139 1.02 4.49 -12.31
N SER A 140 0.00 5.00 -11.62
CA SER A 140 0.00 6.30 -10.95
C SER A 140 -0.26 6.13 -9.45
N PRO A 141 0.80 5.91 -8.64
CA PRO A 141 0.65 5.72 -7.21
C PRO A 141 -0.08 6.88 -6.51
N PHE A 142 -0.86 6.57 -5.50
CA PHE A 142 -1.66 7.55 -4.76
C PHE A 142 -1.45 7.41 -3.25
N ALA A 143 -1.55 8.52 -2.53
CA ALA A 143 -1.30 8.54 -1.10
C ALA A 143 -2.54 8.11 -0.30
N LEU A 144 -2.34 7.22 0.67
CA LEU A 144 -3.30 6.95 1.73
C LEU A 144 -2.69 7.34 3.08
N THR A 145 -3.54 7.84 3.98
CA THR A 145 -3.14 8.24 5.32
C THR A 145 -3.19 7.03 6.24
N GLY A 146 -2.15 6.82 7.05
CA GLY A 146 -2.14 5.76 8.05
C GLY A 146 -3.16 6.01 9.15
N ALA A 147 -3.62 4.94 9.79
CA ALA A 147 -4.64 4.97 10.85
C ALA A 147 -6.00 5.58 10.42
N THR A 148 -6.26 5.65 9.12
CA THR A 148 -7.54 6.05 8.53
C THR A 148 -8.22 4.82 7.93
N PRO A 149 -9.51 4.56 8.22
CA PRO A 149 -10.26 3.51 7.58
C PRO A 149 -10.57 3.85 6.11
N TYR A 150 -10.34 2.89 5.25
CA TYR A 150 -10.69 2.92 3.83
C TYR A 150 -11.37 1.61 3.45
N TYR A 151 -11.99 1.59 2.28
CA TYR A 151 -12.60 0.39 1.73
C TYR A 151 -12.10 0.13 0.32
N LEU A 152 -11.78 -1.13 0.02
CA LEU A 152 -11.40 -1.59 -1.31
C LEU A 152 -12.61 -2.28 -1.95
N SER A 153 -12.99 -1.86 -3.15
CA SER A 153 -13.93 -2.60 -3.99
C SER A 153 -13.23 -3.08 -5.26
N VAL A 154 -13.40 -4.35 -5.58
CA VAL A 154 -12.90 -4.97 -6.81
C VAL A 154 -14.09 -5.55 -7.55
N VAL A 155 -14.38 -5.03 -8.74
CA VAL A 155 -15.53 -5.46 -9.53
C VAL A 155 -15.06 -5.85 -10.92
N ASN A 156 -15.35 -7.09 -11.34
CA ASN A 156 -15.09 -7.48 -12.72
C ASN A 156 -16.18 -6.90 -13.63
N LYS A 157 -15.82 -6.10 -14.63
CA LYS A 157 -16.74 -5.42 -15.56
C LYS A 157 -16.84 -6.15 -16.90
N PHE A 158 -16.56 -7.44 -16.91
CA PHE A 158 -16.56 -8.26 -18.10
C PHE A 158 -17.91 -8.18 -18.90
N ASP A 159 -17.86 -8.45 -20.21
CA ASP A 159 -18.97 -8.29 -21.17
C ASP A 159 -20.21 -9.13 -20.77
N PRO A 160 -21.41 -8.51 -20.67
CA PRO A 160 -22.65 -9.17 -20.22
C PRO A 160 -23.17 -10.31 -21.12
N ASN A 161 -22.55 -10.58 -22.27
CA ASN A 161 -22.98 -11.65 -23.17
C ASN A 161 -22.62 -13.08 -22.71
N TYR A 162 -21.95 -13.26 -21.56
CA TYR A 162 -21.61 -14.57 -21.01
C TYR A 162 -22.27 -14.77 -19.64
N PRO A 163 -23.43 -15.44 -19.58
CA PRO A 163 -24.20 -15.59 -18.34
C PRO A 163 -23.48 -16.42 -17.25
N ASP A 164 -22.40 -17.12 -17.62
CA ASP A 164 -21.58 -17.93 -16.71
C ASP A 164 -20.26 -17.28 -16.29
N ALA A 165 -20.03 -16.03 -16.66
CA ALA A 165 -18.80 -15.30 -16.34
C ALA A 165 -18.78 -14.70 -14.93
N ASP A 166 -19.66 -15.14 -14.03
CA ASP A 166 -19.76 -14.63 -12.67
C ASP A 166 -18.42 -14.80 -11.95
N TRP A 167 -17.91 -13.67 -11.45
CA TRP A 167 -16.69 -13.60 -10.67
C TRP A 167 -17.03 -13.31 -9.21
N PHE A 168 -16.37 -14.05 -8.32
CA PHE A 168 -16.58 -13.99 -6.88
C PHE A 168 -15.27 -13.64 -6.18
N TRP A 169 -15.33 -12.69 -5.25
CA TRP A 169 -14.20 -12.33 -4.41
C TRP A 169 -14.15 -13.25 -3.20
N LEU A 170 -13.05 -13.98 -3.05
CA LEU A 170 -12.85 -14.95 -1.98
C LEU A 170 -12.73 -14.25 -0.60
N LEU A 171 -13.28 -14.88 0.43
CA LEU A 171 -13.01 -14.51 1.82
C LEU A 171 -11.58 -14.87 2.24
N SER A 172 -10.96 -14.01 3.04
CA SER A 172 -9.77 -14.30 3.86
C SER A 172 -10.15 -15.15 5.07
N ASP A 173 -11.23 -14.78 5.76
CA ASP A 173 -11.71 -15.44 6.97
C ASP A 173 -13.22 -15.18 7.17
N THR A 174 -13.80 -15.75 8.23
CA THR A 174 -15.24 -15.63 8.56
C THR A 174 -15.52 -14.61 9.67
N SER A 175 -14.52 -13.80 10.03
CA SER A 175 -14.63 -12.73 11.02
C SER A 175 -14.69 -11.37 10.31
N GLY A 176 -15.32 -10.38 10.92
CA GLY A 176 -15.48 -9.06 10.31
C GLY A 176 -16.71 -8.97 9.40
N SER A 177 -16.71 -7.94 8.57
CA SER A 177 -17.83 -7.59 7.70
C SER A 177 -17.31 -7.16 6.34
N ASN A 178 -17.98 -7.60 5.29
CA ASN A 178 -17.84 -6.99 3.98
C ASN A 178 -19.11 -6.22 3.61
N TYR A 179 -19.04 -5.48 2.53
CA TYR A 179 -20.06 -4.54 2.11
C TYR A 179 -20.46 -4.86 0.69
N ASN A 180 -21.75 -4.74 0.36
CA ASN A 180 -22.20 -4.83 -1.02
C ASN A 180 -23.14 -3.68 -1.41
N ARG A 181 -23.30 -3.52 -2.72
CA ARG A 181 -24.35 -2.70 -3.34
C ARG A 181 -24.64 -3.20 -4.75
N TYR A 182 -25.82 -2.87 -5.27
CA TYR A 182 -26.31 -3.34 -6.58
C TYR A 182 -26.25 -2.26 -7.66
N ALA A 183 -25.90 -1.03 -7.30
CA ALA A 183 -25.59 0.04 -8.24
C ALA A 183 -24.61 1.06 -7.64
N ALA A 184 -23.88 1.79 -8.50
CA ALA A 184 -22.83 2.72 -8.07
C ALA A 184 -23.33 3.93 -7.26
N ASN A 185 -24.62 4.23 -7.33
CA ASN A 185 -25.27 5.34 -6.62
C ASN A 185 -26.10 4.88 -5.41
N GLU A 186 -26.08 3.59 -5.10
CA GLU A 186 -26.73 3.03 -3.92
C GLU A 186 -25.82 3.10 -2.69
N THR A 187 -26.45 3.16 -1.52
CA THR A 187 -25.78 3.01 -0.23
C THR A 187 -25.25 1.60 -0.09
N TRP A 188 -24.06 1.48 0.50
CA TRP A 188 -23.51 0.19 0.87
C TRP A 188 -24.32 -0.46 1.98
N GLN A 189 -24.43 -1.78 1.93
CA GLN A 189 -25.03 -2.62 2.95
C GLN A 189 -23.95 -3.53 3.51
N SER A 190 -23.81 -3.58 4.83
CA SER A 190 -22.84 -4.45 5.49
C SER A 190 -23.41 -5.83 5.75
N PHE A 191 -22.56 -6.85 5.60
CA PHE A 191 -22.85 -8.25 5.87
C PHE A 191 -21.76 -8.79 6.77
N THR A 192 -22.14 -9.42 7.87
CA THR A 192 -21.20 -10.12 8.77
C THR A 192 -20.87 -11.49 8.20
N THR A 193 -20.30 -11.53 6.99
CA THR A 193 -19.94 -12.76 6.28
C THR A 193 -18.44 -13.02 6.25
N GLY A 194 -17.64 -12.08 6.74
CA GLY A 194 -16.18 -12.21 6.84
C GLY A 194 -15.43 -11.15 6.05
N ASN A 195 -14.11 -11.16 6.19
CA ASN A 195 -13.20 -10.29 5.44
C ASN A 195 -12.91 -10.87 4.05
N LEU A 196 -12.81 -10.03 3.03
CA LEU A 196 -12.37 -10.39 1.68
C LEU A 196 -10.84 -10.50 1.61
N ALA A 197 -10.34 -11.37 0.73
CA ALA A 197 -8.91 -11.62 0.61
C ALA A 197 -8.23 -10.60 -0.31
N PHE A 198 -7.35 -9.77 0.25
CA PHE A 198 -6.51 -8.85 -0.50
C PHE A 198 -5.29 -8.36 0.27
N HIS A 199 -4.30 -7.88 -0.50
CA HIS A 199 -3.11 -7.20 -0.02
C HIS A 199 -3.02 -5.80 -0.62
N ILE A 200 -2.38 -4.89 0.13
CA ILE A 200 -2.01 -3.56 -0.36
C ILE A 200 -0.51 -3.41 -0.25
N ASN A 201 0.11 -3.02 -1.36
CA ASN A 201 1.49 -2.65 -1.44
C ASN A 201 1.62 -1.14 -1.50
N VAL A 202 2.60 -0.60 -0.79
CA VAL A 202 2.95 0.81 -0.85
C VAL A 202 4.44 0.97 -1.08
N VAL A 203 4.83 2.02 -1.78
CA VAL A 203 6.21 2.52 -1.72
C VAL A 203 6.38 3.21 -0.36
N PRO A 204 7.32 2.76 0.49
CA PRO A 204 7.64 3.45 1.72
C PRO A 204 8.11 4.88 1.42
N GLU A 205 7.71 5.85 2.25
CA GLU A 205 8.26 7.21 2.13
C GLU A 205 9.80 7.14 2.18
N PRO A 206 10.51 7.81 1.25
CA PRO A 206 11.96 7.82 1.25
C PRO A 206 12.49 8.29 2.61
N ALA A 207 13.32 7.47 3.27
CA ALA A 207 14.00 7.85 4.51
C ALA A 207 14.87 9.12 4.37
N THR A 208 15.08 9.61 3.14
CA THR A 208 15.71 10.89 2.83
C THR A 208 14.98 12.08 3.42
N LEU A 209 13.65 12.01 3.65
CA LEU A 209 12.91 13.07 4.38
C LEU A 209 13.43 13.23 5.81
N TRP A 210 13.71 12.12 6.49
CA TRP A 210 14.31 12.14 7.84
C TRP A 210 15.74 12.68 7.81
N LEU A 211 16.54 12.29 6.81
CA LEU A 211 17.89 12.83 6.62
C LEU A 211 17.90 14.33 6.32
N PHE A 212 16.93 14.83 5.56
CA PHE A 212 16.79 16.27 5.31
C PHE A 212 16.45 17.04 6.59
N LEU A 213 15.51 16.54 7.40
CA LEU A 213 15.16 17.15 8.69
C LEU A 213 16.33 17.11 9.68
N MET A 214 17.06 16.00 9.77
CA MET A 214 18.24 15.88 10.63
C MET A 214 19.42 16.73 10.15
N GLY A 215 19.68 16.79 8.83
CA GLY A 215 20.73 17.61 8.25
C GLY A 215 20.50 19.10 8.46
N SER A 216 19.26 19.56 8.34
CA SER A 216 18.87 20.96 8.60
C SER A 216 19.10 21.37 10.06
N PHE A 217 18.85 20.46 11.00
CA PHE A 217 19.09 20.69 12.43
C PHE A 217 20.58 20.84 12.76
N LEU A 218 21.44 20.02 12.16
CA LEU A 218 22.89 20.07 12.38
C LEU A 218 23.55 21.34 11.78
N ILE A 219 23.07 21.81 10.63
CA ILE A 219 23.57 23.06 10.03
C ILE A 219 23.13 24.28 10.86
N GLY A 220 21.92 24.28 11.40
CA GLY A 220 21.43 25.35 12.28
C GLY A 220 22.22 25.51 13.59
N LEU A 221 22.81 24.42 14.11
CA LEU A 221 23.68 24.44 15.28
C LEU A 221 25.10 24.95 14.97
N SER A 222 25.55 24.88 13.72
CA SER A 222 26.89 25.33 13.29
C SER A 222 27.01 26.84 13.07
N VAL A 223 25.90 27.59 13.02
CA VAL A 223 25.90 29.04 12.71
C VAL A 223 25.92 29.92 13.97
N LYS A 224 25.92 29.33 15.18
CA LYS A 224 25.83 30.05 16.46
C LYS A 224 27.13 30.21 17.26
N ASN A 225 28.30 29.95 16.68
CA ASN A 225 29.60 30.13 17.35
C ASN A 225 30.49 31.14 16.62
#